data_AF-A0A5D3JVU9-F1
#
_entry.id   AF-A0A5D3JVU9-F1
#
_cell.length_a   1.000
_cell.length_b   1.000
_cell.length_c   1.000
_cell.angle_alpha   90.00
_cell.angle_beta   90.00
_cell.angle_gamma   90.00
#
_symmetry.space_group_name_H-M   'P 1'
#
loop_
_entity.id
_entity.type
_entity.pdbx_description
1 polymer ?
#
loop_
_entity_poly.entity_id
_entity_poly.type
_entity_poly.pdbx_seq_one_letter_code
_entity_poly.pdbx_strand_id
1 'polypeptide(L)'
;MSTHQSRRFFLGHAAAGFSTLLTARLAHAQSAPKLVQPEHAVTEPVGIEVNARPIPNFEPRERSRTRFGRLVYRSGLVLTSPHRGFGGLSGFRFLDDKGERFLALSDQGTWFTGAIRYTSGKMAGLDDVEAAPMLNAEGRPITEKRLWYDTESLARDGSQVYVGLERVNQIIRFDFAKGGTRARGEVVPTPPAVRKLPYNKGLEALVFVPRDMKGQPLAGTLIAMSEGGFDADGNLIGFLIGGPSPGQFSIKRTDKQFISDAVLLPSGELLILERKFSWFTGINIRIRSIPLKTIAPGAVVDGPVLFEADLGHEVDNMEGIDAHVTAEGETMLTMVSDDNFSLLQRTLLLQFTLVE
;
A
#
# COMPACT_ATOMS: atom_id res chain seq x y z
N MET A 1 28.58 -45.60 65.64
CA MET A 1 29.95 -45.10 65.88
C MET A 1 29.99 -43.65 65.44
N SER A 2 30.06 -42.77 66.43
CA SER A 2 30.25 -41.33 66.30
C SER A 2 31.70 -41.03 65.93
N THR A 3 31.97 -39.99 65.12
CA THR A 3 32.62 -38.73 65.57
C THR A 3 33.14 -37.88 64.40
N HIS A 4 32.69 -36.61 64.40
CA HIS A 4 33.42 -35.33 64.27
C HIS A 4 34.54 -35.17 63.22
N GLN A 5 34.38 -34.23 62.26
CA GLN A 5 34.55 -32.76 62.38
C GLN A 5 35.96 -32.28 62.80
N SER A 6 36.40 -31.22 62.11
CA SER A 6 37.11 -30.04 62.62
C SER A 6 38.47 -29.80 61.92
N ARG A 7 38.63 -28.78 61.07
CA ARG A 7 38.81 -27.33 61.35
C ARG A 7 40.16 -26.94 61.97
N ARG A 8 40.89 -26.11 61.19
CA ARG A 8 41.55 -24.81 61.52
C ARG A 8 43.09 -24.73 61.66
N PHE A 9 43.61 -23.81 60.84
CA PHE A 9 44.61 -22.74 61.08
C PHE A 9 46.07 -23.08 61.41
N PHE A 10 47.05 -22.49 60.69
CA PHE A 10 47.75 -21.24 61.10
C PHE A 10 48.77 -20.75 60.03
N LEU A 11 49.14 -19.47 60.19
CA LEU A 11 49.86 -18.52 59.33
C LEU A 11 51.31 -18.86 58.91
N GLY A 12 51.77 -18.20 57.84
CA GLY A 12 53.17 -17.80 57.63
C GLY A 12 53.36 -16.89 56.40
N HIS A 13 53.62 -15.60 56.61
CA HIS A 13 53.91 -14.60 55.56
C HIS A 13 55.34 -14.71 55.01
N ALA A 14 55.54 -14.45 53.70
CA ALA A 14 56.61 -13.55 53.20
C ALA A 14 56.51 -13.32 51.68
N ALA A 15 56.14 -12.08 51.33
CA ALA A 15 56.66 -11.19 50.29
C ALA A 15 56.90 -11.66 48.83
N ALA A 16 56.24 -10.92 47.93
CA ALA A 16 56.81 -10.12 46.82
C ALA A 16 56.28 -10.47 45.42
N GLY A 17 55.57 -9.50 44.80
CA GLY A 17 55.20 -9.53 43.39
C GLY A 17 53.87 -8.83 43.08
N PHE A 18 53.73 -7.54 43.39
CA PHE A 18 52.59 -6.75 42.91
C PHE A 18 52.72 -6.53 41.40
N SER A 19 51.93 -7.25 40.60
CA SER A 19 51.62 -6.84 39.22
C SER A 19 50.29 -6.10 39.22
N THR A 20 50.36 -4.77 39.07
CA THR A 20 49.21 -3.90 38.82
C THR A 20 48.65 -4.18 37.42
N LEU A 21 47.61 -5.01 37.32
CA LEU A 21 46.77 -5.08 36.12
C LEU A 21 45.72 -3.98 36.22
N LEU A 22 45.98 -2.87 35.52
CA LEU A 22 44.99 -1.84 35.20
C LEU A 22 43.88 -2.49 34.36
N THR A 23 42.73 -2.76 34.96
CA THR A 23 41.52 -3.10 34.20
C THR A 23 40.98 -1.82 33.56
N ALA A 24 41.39 -1.58 32.33
CA ALA A 24 40.74 -0.59 31.47
C ALA A 24 39.27 -1.01 31.30
N ARG A 25 38.34 -0.25 31.90
CA ARG A 25 36.93 -0.30 31.54
C ARG A 25 36.80 0.19 30.10
N LEU A 26 36.85 -0.74 29.15
CA LEU A 26 36.38 -0.49 27.79
C LEU A 26 34.88 -0.27 27.88
N ALA A 27 34.47 0.99 27.90
CA ALA A 27 33.10 1.37 27.58
C ALA A 27 32.80 0.83 26.18
N HIS A 28 32.07 -0.29 26.10
CA HIS A 28 31.42 -0.67 24.86
C HIS A 28 30.39 0.40 24.58
N ALA A 29 30.75 1.38 23.77
CA ALA A 29 29.79 2.19 23.05
C ALA A 29 28.98 1.21 22.20
N GLN A 30 27.81 0.79 22.70
CA GLN A 30 26.80 0.18 21.85
C GLN A 30 26.47 1.23 20.81
N SER A 31 27.01 1.07 19.60
CA SER A 31 26.56 1.83 18.44
C SER A 31 25.04 1.66 18.39
N ALA A 32 24.31 2.78 18.49
CA ALA A 32 22.88 2.77 18.30
C ALA A 32 22.58 2.03 16.97
N PRO A 33 21.56 1.14 16.92
CA PRO A 33 21.23 0.46 15.69
C PRO A 33 21.00 1.51 14.60
N LYS A 34 21.82 1.44 13.56
CA LYS A 34 21.73 2.34 12.41
C LYS A 34 20.32 2.18 11.85
N LEU A 35 19.53 3.26 11.80
CA LEU A 35 18.26 3.25 11.09
C LEU A 35 18.56 2.80 9.66
N VAL A 36 18.02 1.65 9.27
CA VAL A 36 18.06 1.20 7.88
C VAL A 36 17.17 2.16 7.12
N GLN A 37 17.78 3.09 6.39
CA GLN A 37 17.06 3.94 5.47
C GLN A 37 16.62 3.09 4.27
N PRO A 38 15.44 3.38 3.69
CA PRO A 38 15.02 2.72 2.46
C PRO A 38 16.08 2.92 1.37
N GLU A 39 16.35 1.87 0.60
CA GLU A 39 17.43 1.83 -0.39
C GLU A 39 17.23 2.87 -1.51
N HIS A 40 15.96 3.21 -1.77
CA HIS A 40 15.51 4.06 -2.87
C HIS A 40 14.92 5.40 -2.39
N ALA A 41 15.41 5.92 -1.26
CA ALA A 41 14.87 7.11 -0.62
C ALA A 41 14.96 8.38 -1.50
N VAL A 42 13.87 9.14 -1.55
CA VAL A 42 13.81 10.50 -2.10
C VAL A 42 13.86 11.49 -0.93
N THR A 43 14.70 12.53 -1.01
CA THR A 43 14.90 13.49 0.11
C THR A 43 14.25 14.85 -0.13
N GLU A 44 13.96 15.19 -1.37
CA GLU A 44 13.29 16.43 -1.76
C GLU A 44 12.49 16.24 -3.05
N PRO A 45 11.45 17.07 -3.30
CA PRO A 45 10.71 17.01 -4.56
C PRO A 45 11.60 17.26 -5.77
N VAL A 46 11.51 16.37 -6.76
CA VAL A 46 12.31 16.42 -7.98
C VAL A 46 11.48 15.95 -9.17
N GLY A 47 11.58 16.67 -10.29
CA GLY A 47 11.03 16.21 -11.56
C GLY A 47 11.84 15.04 -12.11
N ILE A 48 11.16 13.96 -12.52
CA ILE A 48 11.79 12.74 -13.01
C ILE A 48 11.32 12.41 -14.43
N GLU A 49 12.20 11.78 -15.19
CA GLU A 49 11.85 11.20 -16.49
C GLU A 49 11.22 9.82 -16.26
N VAL A 50 10.04 9.58 -16.85
CA VAL A 50 9.44 8.24 -16.91
C VAL A 50 9.26 7.85 -18.36
N ASN A 51 9.99 6.81 -18.75
CA ASN A 51 9.89 6.17 -20.04
C ASN A 51 8.67 5.25 -20.06
N ALA A 52 7.86 5.39 -21.10
CA ALA A 52 6.62 4.64 -21.26
C ALA A 52 6.63 3.85 -22.57
N ARG A 53 6.45 2.54 -22.47
CA ARG A 53 6.30 1.65 -23.63
C ARG A 53 4.86 1.14 -23.72
N PRO A 54 4.13 1.39 -24.82
CA PRO A 54 2.77 0.91 -24.96
C PRO A 54 2.64 -0.61 -24.92
N ILE A 55 1.54 -1.06 -24.32
CA ILE A 55 1.05 -2.43 -24.37
C ILE A 55 -0.13 -2.43 -25.36
N PRO A 56 0.05 -2.98 -26.57
CA PRO A 56 -0.98 -2.87 -27.61
C PRO A 56 -2.18 -3.81 -27.37
N ASN A 57 -1.96 -4.94 -26.70
CA ASN A 57 -2.98 -5.97 -26.45
C ASN A 57 -2.78 -6.52 -25.05
N PHE A 58 -3.87 -6.71 -24.30
CA PHE A 58 -3.82 -7.27 -22.95
C PHE A 58 -3.55 -8.78 -22.94
N GLU A 59 -4.01 -9.52 -23.96
CA GLU A 59 -3.70 -10.94 -24.12
C GLU A 59 -2.78 -11.13 -25.35
N PRO A 60 -1.47 -11.36 -25.17
CA PRO A 60 -0.52 -11.44 -26.28
C PRO A 60 -0.79 -12.58 -27.26
N ARG A 61 -1.42 -13.66 -26.78
CA ARG A 61 -1.74 -14.87 -27.56
C ARG A 61 -3.01 -14.70 -28.41
N GLU A 62 -3.95 -13.84 -28.00
CA GLU A 62 -5.20 -13.57 -28.70
C GLU A 62 -5.42 -12.06 -28.87
N ARG A 63 -4.63 -11.45 -29.77
CA ARG A 63 -4.55 -9.99 -29.92
C ARG A 63 -5.87 -9.31 -30.30
N SER A 64 -6.81 -10.02 -30.90
CA SER A 64 -8.14 -9.49 -31.24
C SER A 64 -9.08 -9.40 -30.04
N ARG A 65 -8.78 -10.12 -28.96
CA ARG A 65 -9.63 -10.14 -27.77
C ARG A 65 -9.40 -8.88 -26.95
N THR A 66 -10.47 -8.13 -26.74
CA THR A 66 -10.46 -6.88 -25.96
C THR A 66 -11.31 -6.95 -24.70
N ARG A 67 -12.19 -7.95 -24.57
CA ARG A 67 -13.10 -8.10 -23.41
C ARG A 67 -12.68 -9.28 -22.52
N PHE A 68 -12.62 -9.00 -21.21
CA PHE A 68 -12.20 -9.90 -20.15
C PHE A 68 -13.21 -9.79 -19.00
N GLY A 69 -14.20 -10.68 -18.97
CA GLY A 69 -15.36 -10.54 -18.08
C GLY A 69 -16.13 -9.25 -18.36
N ARG A 70 -16.25 -8.39 -17.35
CA ARG A 70 -16.88 -7.07 -17.43
C ARG A 70 -15.91 -5.93 -17.74
N LEU A 71 -14.65 -6.23 -18.07
CA LEU A 71 -13.66 -5.20 -18.40
C LEU A 71 -13.30 -5.27 -19.89
N VAL A 72 -13.33 -4.12 -20.56
CA VAL A 72 -12.85 -3.96 -21.94
C VAL A 72 -11.53 -3.20 -21.90
N TYR A 73 -10.45 -3.82 -22.37
CA TYR A 73 -9.12 -3.22 -22.41
C TYR A 73 -9.08 -2.00 -23.33
N ARG A 74 -8.51 -0.89 -22.85
CA ARG A 74 -8.41 0.38 -23.58
C ARG A 74 -6.98 0.73 -23.92
N SER A 75 -6.09 0.67 -22.92
CA SER A 75 -4.70 1.06 -23.06
C SER A 75 -3.83 0.49 -21.95
N GLY A 76 -2.54 0.36 -22.19
CA GLY A 76 -1.58 0.01 -21.14
C GLY A 76 -0.19 0.53 -21.45
N LEU A 77 0.60 0.76 -20.40
CA LEU A 77 1.98 1.20 -20.47
C LEU A 77 2.83 0.32 -19.57
N VAL A 78 4.03 -0.03 -20.03
CA VAL A 78 5.15 -0.43 -19.17
C VAL A 78 5.96 0.82 -18.87
N LEU A 79 6.13 1.13 -17.60
CA LEU A 79 6.83 2.32 -17.11
C LEU A 79 8.22 1.94 -16.60
N THR A 80 9.21 2.79 -16.89
CA THR A 80 10.57 2.66 -16.39
C THR A 80 11.16 4.06 -16.16
N SER A 81 12.14 4.19 -15.28
CA SER A 81 12.83 5.46 -15.06
C SER A 81 14.30 5.23 -14.78
N PRO A 82 15.21 6.10 -15.26
CA PRO A 82 16.59 6.12 -14.79
C PRO A 82 16.71 6.61 -13.34
N HIS A 83 15.67 7.26 -12.79
CA HIS A 83 15.64 7.71 -11.42
C HIS A 83 15.49 6.52 -10.47
N ARG A 84 16.52 6.23 -9.66
CA ARG A 84 16.58 5.05 -8.78
C ARG A 84 15.42 4.97 -7.78
N GLY A 85 14.82 6.10 -7.43
CA GLY A 85 13.68 6.12 -6.51
C GLY A 85 12.36 5.65 -7.11
N PHE A 86 12.24 5.57 -8.44
CA PHE A 86 10.99 5.19 -9.12
C PHE A 86 10.84 3.67 -9.16
N GLY A 87 9.68 3.18 -8.73
CA GLY A 87 9.37 1.75 -8.56
C GLY A 87 8.51 1.57 -7.31
N GLY A 88 8.26 0.32 -6.90
CA GLY A 88 7.65 0.05 -5.60
C GLY A 88 6.18 0.46 -5.46
N LEU A 89 5.45 0.63 -6.58
CA LEU A 89 4.16 1.34 -6.57
C LEU A 89 3.03 0.52 -5.91
N SER A 90 2.65 0.92 -4.70
CA SER A 90 1.67 0.23 -3.84
C SER A 90 0.36 1.02 -3.62
N GLY A 91 0.08 1.99 -4.49
CA GLY A 91 -1.20 2.72 -4.44
C GLY A 91 -1.31 3.78 -5.53
N PHE A 92 -2.53 4.05 -6.00
CA PHE A 92 -2.80 5.00 -7.09
C PHE A 92 -4.16 5.67 -6.93
N ARG A 93 -4.24 7.00 -7.00
CA ARG A 93 -5.50 7.76 -7.03
C ARG A 93 -5.41 8.90 -8.03
N PHE A 94 -6.52 9.21 -8.70
CA PHE A 94 -6.65 10.40 -9.51
C PHE A 94 -6.76 11.66 -8.64
N LEU A 95 -6.14 12.74 -9.12
CA LEU A 95 -6.16 14.06 -8.51
C LEU A 95 -7.23 14.98 -9.12
N ASP A 96 -7.86 14.55 -10.21
CA ASP A 96 -8.94 15.25 -10.91
C ASP A 96 -10.03 14.27 -11.39
N ASP A 97 -11.18 14.83 -11.73
CA ASP A 97 -12.34 14.05 -12.20
C ASP A 97 -12.18 13.54 -13.63
N LYS A 98 -11.22 14.09 -14.39
CA LYS A 98 -10.96 13.70 -15.79
C LYS A 98 -10.14 12.42 -15.90
N GLY A 99 -9.49 11.98 -14.82
CA GLY A 99 -8.60 10.83 -14.85
C GLY A 99 -7.27 11.11 -15.55
N GLU A 100 -6.80 12.36 -15.51
CA GLU A 100 -5.57 12.77 -16.21
C GLU A 100 -4.41 12.92 -15.22
N ARG A 101 -4.60 13.61 -14.10
CA ARG A 101 -3.57 13.78 -13.08
C ARG A 101 -3.68 12.73 -12.01
N PHE A 102 -2.54 12.20 -11.59
CA PHE A 102 -2.49 11.11 -10.62
C PHE A 102 -1.59 11.43 -9.43
N LEU A 103 -1.86 10.69 -8.35
CA LEU A 103 -1.01 10.51 -7.19
C LEU A 103 -0.82 9.00 -7.02
N ALA A 104 0.43 8.56 -7.01
CA ALA A 104 0.81 7.23 -6.60
C ALA A 104 1.74 7.32 -5.39
N LEU A 105 1.87 6.21 -4.67
CA LEU A 105 2.86 6.06 -3.62
C LEU A 105 3.73 4.83 -3.87
N SER A 106 4.92 4.84 -3.30
CA SER A 106 5.77 3.66 -3.19
C SER A 106 5.88 3.21 -1.75
N ASP A 107 5.90 1.89 -1.54
CA ASP A 107 6.27 1.17 -0.31
C ASP A 107 7.48 1.78 0.44
N GLN A 108 8.41 2.44 -0.26
CA GLN A 108 9.56 3.14 0.31
C GLN A 108 9.24 4.53 0.90
N GLY A 109 7.97 4.94 0.97
CA GLY A 109 7.54 6.22 1.55
C GLY A 109 7.74 7.43 0.63
N THR A 110 7.54 7.22 -0.67
CA THR A 110 7.68 8.25 -1.72
C THR A 110 6.33 8.53 -2.38
N TRP A 111 6.06 9.80 -2.66
CA TRP A 111 4.99 10.24 -3.56
C TRP A 111 5.47 10.28 -4.99
N PHE A 112 4.60 9.87 -5.92
CA PHE A 112 4.70 10.19 -7.33
C PHE A 112 3.47 10.95 -7.78
N THR A 113 3.64 12.07 -8.45
CA THR A 113 2.53 12.78 -9.11
C THR A 113 2.89 13.06 -10.56
N GLY A 114 1.88 13.28 -11.40
CA GLY A 114 2.09 13.63 -12.81
C GLY A 114 0.78 13.68 -13.57
N ALA A 115 0.87 13.69 -14.90
CA ALA A 115 -0.26 13.60 -15.79
C ALA A 115 -0.09 12.46 -16.80
N ILE A 116 -1.18 11.75 -17.10
CA ILE A 116 -1.22 10.76 -18.18
C ILE A 116 -1.37 11.51 -19.51
N ARG A 117 -0.42 11.33 -20.40
CA ARG A 117 -0.47 11.87 -21.77
C ARG A 117 -1.19 10.90 -22.69
N TYR A 118 -2.20 11.40 -23.40
CA TYR A 118 -2.96 10.62 -24.38
C TYR A 118 -2.61 11.00 -25.81
N THR A 119 -2.70 10.03 -26.72
CA THR A 119 -2.66 10.24 -28.17
C THR A 119 -3.70 9.34 -28.81
N SER A 120 -4.62 9.93 -29.57
CA SER A 120 -5.72 9.20 -30.24
C SER A 120 -6.52 8.31 -29.27
N GLY A 121 -6.82 8.82 -28.07
CA GLY A 121 -7.62 8.11 -27.06
C GLY A 121 -6.91 6.96 -26.34
N LYS A 122 -5.59 6.81 -26.50
CA LYS A 122 -4.76 5.82 -25.80
C LYS A 122 -3.67 6.50 -25.00
N MET A 123 -3.27 5.90 -23.88
CA MET A 123 -2.11 6.38 -23.11
C MET A 123 -0.84 6.24 -23.96
N ALA A 124 -0.06 7.32 -24.00
CA ALA A 124 1.18 7.42 -24.77
C ALA A 124 2.41 7.67 -23.89
N GLY A 125 2.21 8.17 -22.66
CA GLY A 125 3.27 8.37 -21.68
C GLY A 125 2.79 9.13 -20.47
N LEU A 126 3.73 9.58 -19.64
CA LEU A 126 3.48 10.45 -18.49
C LEU A 126 4.22 11.77 -18.69
N ASP A 127 3.60 12.87 -18.31
CA ASP A 127 4.18 14.22 -18.31
C ASP A 127 4.24 14.76 -16.87
N ASP A 128 5.14 15.71 -16.63
CA ASP A 128 5.30 16.42 -15.35
C ASP A 128 5.44 15.50 -14.12
N VAL A 129 6.15 14.38 -14.28
CA VAL A 129 6.30 13.42 -13.19
C VAL A 129 7.22 14.00 -12.11
N GLU A 130 6.70 14.12 -10.89
CA GLU A 130 7.45 14.53 -9.70
C GLU A 130 7.54 13.35 -8.73
N ALA A 131 8.75 13.10 -8.21
CA ALA A 131 8.98 12.25 -7.05
C ALA A 131 9.22 13.13 -5.82
N ALA A 132 8.61 12.82 -4.67
CA ALA A 132 8.76 13.60 -3.44
C ALA A 132 8.70 12.72 -2.18
N PRO A 133 9.43 13.04 -1.10
CA PRO A 133 9.29 12.31 0.16
C PRO A 133 7.93 12.56 0.79
N MET A 134 7.34 11.53 1.41
CA MET A 134 6.29 11.75 2.38
C MET A 134 6.85 12.37 3.66
N LEU A 135 6.23 13.42 4.18
CA LEU A 135 6.72 14.15 5.36
C LEU A 135 5.90 13.82 6.61
N ASN A 136 6.57 13.66 7.75
CA ASN A 136 5.93 13.58 9.07
C ASN A 136 5.44 14.97 9.55
N ALA A 137 4.85 15.00 10.75
CA ALA A 137 4.32 16.22 11.36
C ALA A 137 5.39 17.32 11.58
N GLU A 138 6.66 16.94 11.72
CA GLU A 138 7.78 17.89 11.85
C GLU A 138 8.32 18.36 10.49
N GLY A 139 7.80 17.85 9.37
CA GLY A 139 8.26 18.21 8.03
C GLY A 139 9.54 17.48 7.59
N ARG A 140 9.92 16.39 8.26
CA ARG A 140 11.02 15.50 7.85
C ARG A 140 10.46 14.25 7.15
N PRO A 141 11.24 13.56 6.29
CA PRO A 141 10.79 12.31 5.69
C PRO A 141 10.26 11.32 6.73
N ILE A 142 9.12 10.66 6.44
CA ILE A 142 8.53 9.66 7.35
C ILE A 142 9.50 8.50 7.62
N THR A 143 10.37 8.21 6.65
CA THR A 143 11.37 7.13 6.69
C THR A 143 12.48 7.35 7.72
N GLU A 144 12.66 8.57 8.23
CA GLU A 144 13.52 8.83 9.39
C GLU A 144 12.98 8.20 10.68
N LYS A 145 11.66 7.96 10.74
CA LYS A 145 11.04 7.28 11.87
C LYS A 145 11.08 5.77 11.61
N ARG A 146 11.52 5.04 12.63
CA ARG A 146 11.70 3.58 12.55
C ARG A 146 10.36 2.91 12.18
N LEU A 147 10.38 2.07 11.15
CA LEU A 147 9.23 1.30 10.63
C LEU A 147 8.10 2.15 10.01
N TRP A 148 8.36 3.40 9.65
CA TRP A 148 7.38 4.26 8.96
C TRP A 148 7.56 4.26 7.43
N TYR A 149 8.15 3.18 6.92
CA TYR A 149 8.14 2.73 5.52
C TYR A 149 7.24 1.47 5.42
N ASP A 150 7.03 0.89 4.25
CA ASP A 150 5.85 0.08 3.87
C ASP A 150 4.58 0.91 3.92
N THR A 151 4.45 1.84 2.99
CA THR A 151 3.16 2.46 2.71
C THR A 151 2.41 1.57 1.72
N GLU A 152 1.27 1.00 2.11
CA GLU A 152 0.61 -0.09 1.36
C GLU A 152 -0.84 0.23 0.96
N SER A 153 -1.33 1.42 1.30
CA SER A 153 -2.70 1.79 0.96
C SER A 153 -2.90 3.29 0.88
N LEU A 154 -3.77 3.71 -0.04
CA LEU A 154 -4.02 5.11 -0.36
C LEU A 154 -5.52 5.40 -0.43
N ALA A 155 -6.01 6.46 0.20
CA ALA A 155 -7.35 6.99 -0.07
C ALA A 155 -7.32 8.50 -0.21
N ARG A 156 -8.35 9.05 -0.86
CA ARG A 156 -8.48 10.49 -1.08
C ARG A 156 -9.91 10.96 -0.84
N ASP A 157 -10.03 12.15 -0.26
CA ASP A 157 -11.27 12.89 0.01
C ASP A 157 -10.99 14.38 -0.24
N GLY A 158 -11.22 14.83 -1.48
CA GLY A 158 -10.80 16.17 -1.91
C GLY A 158 -9.28 16.36 -1.73
N SER A 159 -8.87 17.29 -0.88
CA SER A 159 -7.46 17.52 -0.56
C SER A 159 -6.89 16.57 0.50
N GLN A 160 -7.74 15.85 1.23
CA GLN A 160 -7.29 14.94 2.28
C GLN A 160 -6.83 13.64 1.64
N VAL A 161 -5.60 13.25 1.91
CA VAL A 161 -4.98 12.00 1.45
C VAL A 161 -4.67 11.15 2.68
N TYR A 162 -5.07 9.89 2.66
CA TYR A 162 -4.85 8.93 3.74
C TYR A 162 -3.91 7.83 3.27
N VAL A 163 -2.93 7.48 4.10
CA VAL A 163 -1.93 6.47 3.80
C VAL A 163 -1.86 5.46 4.94
N GLY A 164 -1.95 4.18 4.62
CA GLY A 164 -1.66 3.11 5.58
C GLY A 164 -0.17 2.81 5.66
N LEU A 165 0.34 2.64 6.88
CA LEU A 165 1.69 2.17 7.18
C LEU A 165 1.62 0.75 7.74
N GLU A 166 2.17 -0.22 7.03
CA GLU A 166 1.97 -1.63 7.32
C GLU A 166 2.65 -2.05 8.63
N ARG A 167 3.96 -1.83 8.74
CA ARG A 167 4.79 -2.32 9.85
C ARG A 167 4.39 -1.79 11.23
N VAL A 168 3.71 -0.65 11.26
CA VAL A 168 3.22 -0.02 12.49
C VAL A 168 1.70 -0.05 12.63
N ASN A 169 0.99 -0.55 11.60
CA ASN A 169 -0.47 -0.58 11.53
C ASN A 169 -1.08 0.79 11.91
N GLN A 170 -0.60 1.84 11.26
CA GLN A 170 -1.08 3.22 11.44
C GLN A 170 -1.61 3.80 10.15
N ILE A 171 -2.48 4.79 10.26
CA ILE A 171 -2.91 5.61 9.13
C ILE A 171 -2.38 7.03 9.35
N ILE A 172 -1.79 7.62 8.31
CA ILE A 172 -1.37 9.01 8.28
C ILE A 172 -2.28 9.76 7.31
N ARG A 173 -2.71 10.96 7.69
CA ARG A 173 -3.47 11.88 6.85
C ARG A 173 -2.63 13.08 6.47
N PHE A 174 -2.70 13.46 5.20
CA PHE A 174 -2.05 14.62 4.61
C PHE A 174 -3.11 15.54 4.03
N ASP A 175 -2.98 16.85 4.23
CA ASP A 175 -3.84 17.83 3.58
C ASP A 175 -3.09 18.47 2.42
N PHE A 176 -3.33 18.00 1.21
CA PHE A 176 -2.66 18.48 0.00
C PHE A 176 -2.99 19.95 -0.32
N ALA A 177 -4.05 20.54 0.27
CA ALA A 177 -4.29 21.97 0.17
C ALA A 177 -3.21 22.79 0.91
N LYS A 178 -2.45 22.16 1.82
CA LYS A 178 -1.35 22.74 2.59
C LYS A 178 0.02 22.37 2.01
N GLY A 179 0.16 22.46 0.69
CA GLY A 179 1.46 22.33 0.01
C GLY A 179 1.66 21.07 -0.83
N GLY A 180 0.58 20.37 -1.22
CA GLY A 180 0.65 19.21 -2.11
C GLY A 180 1.53 18.10 -1.56
N THR A 181 2.53 17.68 -2.34
CA THR A 181 3.54 16.67 -1.96
C THR A 181 4.39 17.09 -0.76
N ARG A 182 4.39 18.38 -0.38
CA ARG A 182 5.04 18.91 0.84
C ARG A 182 4.12 18.98 2.05
N ALA A 183 2.88 18.50 1.94
CA ALA A 183 1.97 18.43 3.07
C ALA A 183 2.55 17.55 4.19
N ARG A 184 2.27 17.93 5.43
CA ARG A 184 2.74 17.22 6.62
C ARG A 184 1.72 16.16 7.05
N GLY A 185 2.22 14.97 7.35
CA GLY A 185 1.42 13.85 7.80
C GLY A 185 1.06 13.93 9.27
N GLU A 186 -0.22 13.71 9.57
CA GLU A 186 -0.77 13.59 10.91
C GLU A 186 -1.31 12.17 11.14
N VAL A 187 -0.96 11.54 12.26
CA VAL A 187 -1.48 10.20 12.58
C VAL A 187 -2.98 10.28 12.86
N VAL A 188 -3.75 9.44 12.15
CA VAL A 188 -5.18 9.27 12.38
C VAL A 188 -5.40 8.30 13.54
N PRO A 189 -6.26 8.63 14.51
CA PRO A 189 -6.70 7.68 15.53
C PRO A 189 -7.41 6.48 14.87
N THR A 190 -6.87 5.28 15.07
CA THR A 190 -7.45 4.02 14.60
C THR A 190 -7.96 3.17 15.77
N PRO A 191 -8.97 2.31 15.55
CA PRO A 191 -9.40 1.34 16.55
C PRO A 191 -8.22 0.49 17.05
N PRO A 192 -8.15 0.11 18.34
CA PRO A 192 -7.04 -0.70 18.87
C PRO A 192 -6.84 -2.03 18.12
N ALA A 193 -7.89 -2.56 17.51
CA ALA A 193 -7.83 -3.78 16.70
C ALA A 193 -6.96 -3.65 15.44
N VAL A 194 -6.85 -2.46 14.85
CA VAL A 194 -5.94 -2.22 13.71
C VAL A 194 -4.50 -2.51 14.11
N ARG A 195 -4.08 -2.11 15.31
CA ARG A 195 -2.73 -2.37 15.83
C ARG A 195 -2.43 -3.85 16.12
N LYS A 196 -3.46 -4.71 16.10
CA LYS A 196 -3.34 -6.16 16.31
C LYS A 196 -3.24 -6.94 15.00
N LEU A 197 -3.34 -6.28 13.85
CA LEU A 197 -3.11 -6.91 12.56
C LEU A 197 -1.67 -7.48 12.49
N PRO A 198 -1.44 -8.51 11.67
CA PRO A 198 -0.10 -9.04 11.48
C PRO A 198 0.88 -7.98 11.00
N TYR A 199 2.16 -8.19 11.30
CA TYR A 199 3.21 -7.20 11.05
C TYR A 199 3.48 -6.90 9.55
N ASN A 200 3.33 -7.90 8.68
CA ASN A 200 3.50 -7.81 7.21
C ASN A 200 2.27 -8.40 6.49
N LYS A 201 1.08 -8.15 7.04
CA LYS A 201 -0.23 -8.39 6.38
C LYS A 201 -1.25 -7.36 6.88
N GLY A 202 -0.85 -6.10 6.84
CA GLY A 202 -1.50 -4.96 7.50
C GLY A 202 -2.74 -4.46 6.74
N LEU A 203 -2.86 -3.14 6.59
CA LEU A 203 -3.92 -2.49 5.80
C LEU A 203 -3.47 -2.27 4.36
N GLU A 204 -4.08 -3.00 3.43
CA GLU A 204 -3.75 -2.98 1.99
C GLU A 204 -4.69 -2.10 1.18
N ALA A 205 -5.88 -1.80 1.71
CA ALA A 205 -6.82 -0.95 0.99
C ALA A 205 -7.45 0.07 1.92
N LEU A 206 -7.45 1.31 1.45
CA LEU A 206 -8.16 2.42 2.05
C LEU A 206 -9.11 3.02 1.02
N VAL A 207 -10.34 3.27 1.44
CA VAL A 207 -11.36 3.94 0.63
C VAL A 207 -12.11 4.92 1.50
N PHE A 208 -12.16 6.19 1.09
CA PHE A 208 -12.99 7.17 1.75
C PHE A 208 -14.35 7.22 1.06
N VAL A 209 -15.43 7.12 1.83
CA VAL A 209 -16.79 7.30 1.30
C VAL A 209 -17.11 8.80 1.26
N PRO A 210 -17.30 9.42 0.09
CA PRO A 210 -17.50 10.87 0.00
C PRO A 210 -18.66 11.35 0.86
N ARG A 211 -18.48 12.51 1.53
CA ARG A 211 -19.49 13.06 2.46
C ARG A 211 -20.77 13.48 1.74
N ASP A 212 -20.66 13.83 0.47
CA ASP A 212 -21.73 14.27 -0.41
C ASP A 212 -22.37 13.12 -1.21
N MET A 213 -21.91 11.88 -1.02
CA MET A 213 -22.49 10.70 -1.65
C MET A 213 -23.90 10.44 -1.09
N LYS A 214 -24.92 10.94 -1.80
CA LYS A 214 -26.31 10.94 -1.35
C LYS A 214 -26.83 9.53 -1.07
N GLY A 215 -27.55 9.38 0.05
CA GLY A 215 -28.26 8.14 0.38
C GLY A 215 -27.37 6.99 0.85
N GLN A 216 -26.07 7.21 1.06
CA GLN A 216 -25.16 6.18 1.54
C GLN A 216 -24.96 6.28 3.06
N PRO A 217 -25.21 5.21 3.83
CA PRO A 217 -25.13 5.24 5.30
C PRO A 217 -23.70 5.41 5.83
N LEU A 218 -22.68 5.19 4.99
CA LEU A 218 -21.26 5.30 5.35
C LEU A 218 -20.61 6.60 4.89
N ALA A 219 -21.39 7.61 4.44
CA ALA A 219 -20.82 8.88 4.00
C ALA A 219 -19.93 9.52 5.09
N GLY A 220 -18.71 9.90 4.72
CA GLY A 220 -17.70 10.44 5.65
C GLY A 220 -16.91 9.39 6.45
N THR A 221 -17.11 8.10 6.17
CA THR A 221 -16.33 7.01 6.76
C THR A 221 -15.09 6.70 5.93
N LEU A 222 -13.96 6.49 6.59
CA LEU A 222 -12.79 5.83 6.00
C LEU A 222 -12.93 4.32 6.20
N ILE A 223 -13.06 3.58 5.11
CA ILE A 223 -13.06 2.12 5.08
C ILE A 223 -11.62 1.67 4.94
N ALA A 224 -11.17 0.78 5.83
CA ALA A 224 -9.85 0.16 5.78
C ALA A 224 -9.98 -1.36 5.73
N MET A 225 -9.24 -2.03 4.86
CA MET A 225 -9.32 -3.49 4.69
C MET A 225 -7.92 -4.10 4.84
N SER A 226 -7.85 -5.23 5.53
CA SER A 226 -6.58 -5.90 5.81
C SER A 226 -6.22 -7.00 4.81
N GLU A 227 -4.93 -7.27 4.64
CA GLU A 227 -4.46 -8.44 3.88
C GLU A 227 -4.64 -9.73 4.69
N GLY A 228 -4.27 -9.72 5.97
CA GLY A 228 -4.12 -10.95 6.77
C GLY A 228 -4.71 -10.88 8.16
N GLY A 229 -5.54 -9.88 8.45
CA GLY A 229 -6.41 -9.91 9.61
C GLY A 229 -7.55 -10.88 9.35
N PHE A 230 -7.66 -11.95 10.14
CA PHE A 230 -8.72 -12.94 9.99
C PHE A 230 -9.67 -12.95 11.19
N ASP A 231 -10.97 -13.06 10.92
CA ASP A 231 -11.95 -13.42 11.94
C ASP A 231 -11.90 -14.94 12.24
N ALA A 232 -12.76 -15.40 13.15
CA ALA A 232 -12.80 -16.79 13.58
C ALA A 232 -13.18 -17.78 12.45
N ASP A 233 -13.85 -17.28 11.40
CA ASP A 233 -14.29 -18.07 10.25
C ASP A 233 -13.30 -18.00 9.08
N GLY A 234 -12.19 -17.27 9.24
CA GLY A 234 -11.15 -17.11 8.23
C GLY A 234 -11.45 -16.05 7.17
N ASN A 235 -12.46 -15.18 7.39
CA ASN A 235 -12.72 -14.03 6.54
C ASN A 235 -11.75 -12.88 6.86
N LEU A 236 -11.52 -12.00 5.89
CA LEU A 236 -10.67 -10.83 6.08
C LEU A 236 -11.37 -9.78 6.93
N ILE A 237 -10.63 -9.13 7.84
CA ILE A 237 -11.17 -8.06 8.69
C ILE A 237 -11.06 -6.72 7.96
N GLY A 238 -12.16 -5.96 8.00
CA GLY A 238 -12.22 -4.55 7.62
C GLY A 238 -12.68 -3.65 8.78
N PHE A 239 -12.39 -2.37 8.67
CA PHE A 239 -12.66 -1.35 9.68
C PHE A 239 -13.40 -0.17 9.06
N LEU A 240 -14.41 0.32 9.79
CA LEU A 240 -15.10 1.58 9.53
C LEU A 240 -14.56 2.60 10.54
N ILE A 241 -13.78 3.56 10.04
CA ILE A 241 -13.05 4.54 10.85
C ILE A 241 -13.71 5.92 10.68
N GLY A 242 -14.12 6.51 11.80
CA GLY A 242 -14.91 7.74 11.79
C GLY A 242 -16.31 7.54 11.20
N GLY A 243 -16.90 8.63 10.70
CA GLY A 243 -18.25 8.63 10.15
C GLY A 243 -19.35 8.25 11.15
N PRO A 244 -20.58 7.97 10.67
CA PRO A 244 -21.76 7.79 11.52
C PRO A 244 -21.83 6.43 12.24
N SER A 245 -21.20 5.40 11.70
CA SER A 245 -21.27 4.03 12.22
C SER A 245 -19.90 3.32 12.22
N PRO A 246 -18.96 3.75 13.10
CA PRO A 246 -17.66 3.12 13.20
C PRO A 246 -17.77 1.69 13.73
N GLY A 247 -16.85 0.81 13.35
CA GLY A 247 -16.89 -0.60 13.71
C GLY A 247 -15.95 -1.48 12.90
N GLN A 248 -16.13 -2.78 13.03
CA GLN A 248 -15.45 -3.80 12.21
C GLN A 248 -16.48 -4.54 11.37
N PHE A 249 -16.07 -5.02 10.20
CA PHE A 249 -16.85 -5.91 9.35
C PHE A 249 -15.91 -6.98 8.78
N SER A 250 -16.48 -8.03 8.20
CA SER A 250 -15.72 -9.10 7.58
C SER A 250 -15.95 -9.10 6.07
N ILE A 251 -14.90 -9.36 5.30
CA ILE A 251 -14.95 -9.59 3.86
C ILE A 251 -14.73 -11.08 3.64
N LYS A 252 -15.72 -11.75 3.06
CA LYS A 252 -15.62 -13.18 2.76
C LYS A 252 -14.43 -13.44 1.86
N ARG A 253 -13.55 -14.32 2.32
CA ARG A 253 -12.34 -14.71 1.60
C ARG A 253 -12.63 -15.94 0.74
N THR A 254 -12.36 -15.83 -0.56
CA THR A 254 -12.52 -16.94 -1.51
C THR A 254 -11.20 -17.22 -2.22
N ASP A 255 -10.97 -18.49 -2.57
CA ASP A 255 -9.83 -18.97 -3.39
C ASP A 255 -8.42 -18.63 -2.87
N LYS A 256 -8.32 -18.33 -1.57
CA LYS A 256 -7.10 -17.91 -0.87
C LYS A 256 -6.50 -16.60 -1.41
N GLN A 257 -7.30 -15.81 -2.10
CA GLN A 257 -6.94 -14.47 -2.56
C GLN A 257 -6.80 -13.51 -1.38
N PHE A 258 -6.03 -12.44 -1.61
CA PHE A 258 -5.75 -11.37 -0.66
C PHE A 258 -6.09 -10.03 -1.32
N ILE A 259 -6.60 -9.07 -0.53
CA ILE A 259 -6.89 -7.73 -1.02
C ILE A 259 -5.56 -6.99 -1.23
N SER A 260 -5.40 -6.28 -2.35
CA SER A 260 -4.25 -5.40 -2.58
C SER A 260 -4.60 -3.94 -2.77
N ASP A 261 -5.82 -3.60 -3.19
CA ASP A 261 -6.35 -2.23 -3.15
C ASP A 261 -7.88 -2.26 -3.36
N ALA A 262 -8.55 -1.11 -3.30
CA ALA A 262 -9.96 -0.97 -3.64
C ALA A 262 -10.33 0.44 -4.09
N VAL A 263 -11.42 0.54 -4.86
CA VAL A 263 -12.00 1.82 -5.29
C VAL A 263 -13.53 1.80 -5.14
N LEU A 264 -14.10 2.92 -4.68
CA LEU A 264 -15.54 3.11 -4.62
C LEU A 264 -16.04 3.83 -5.88
N LEU A 265 -16.95 3.19 -6.60
CA LEU A 265 -17.61 3.80 -7.75
C LEU A 265 -18.73 4.76 -7.32
N PRO A 266 -19.07 5.77 -8.13
CA PRO A 266 -20.23 6.64 -7.89
C PRO A 266 -21.57 5.89 -7.77
N SER A 267 -21.66 4.69 -8.36
CA SER A 267 -22.83 3.81 -8.24
C SER A 267 -23.04 3.25 -6.82
N GLY A 268 -22.03 3.33 -5.95
CA GLY A 268 -22.05 2.68 -4.64
C GLY A 268 -21.52 1.25 -4.66
N GLU A 269 -20.90 0.82 -5.75
CA GLU A 269 -20.16 -0.44 -5.80
C GLU A 269 -18.71 -0.23 -5.35
N LEU A 270 -18.28 -0.96 -4.33
CA LEU A 270 -16.89 -1.04 -3.91
C LEU A 270 -16.20 -2.14 -4.71
N LEU A 271 -15.29 -1.76 -5.60
CA LEU A 271 -14.45 -2.71 -6.31
C LEU A 271 -13.23 -3.02 -5.46
N ILE A 272 -13.02 -4.28 -5.12
CA ILE A 272 -11.81 -4.73 -4.45
C ILE A 272 -10.91 -5.43 -5.48
N LEU A 273 -9.66 -5.00 -5.55
CA LEU A 273 -8.60 -5.68 -6.28
C LEU A 273 -8.00 -6.73 -5.36
N GLU A 274 -7.95 -7.96 -5.84
CA GLU A 274 -7.40 -9.08 -5.10
C GLU A 274 -6.33 -9.78 -5.92
N ARG A 275 -5.30 -10.28 -5.22
CA ARG A 275 -4.16 -10.97 -5.81
C ARG A 275 -3.79 -12.22 -5.03
N LYS A 276 -3.18 -13.15 -5.75
CA LYS A 276 -2.59 -14.38 -5.23
C LYS A 276 -1.33 -14.70 -6.03
N PHE A 277 -0.28 -15.01 -5.29
CA PHE A 277 0.94 -15.54 -5.84
C PHE A 277 1.12 -17.02 -5.48
N SER A 278 1.60 -17.80 -6.43
CA SER A 278 2.01 -19.19 -6.22
C SER A 278 3.19 -19.51 -7.15
N TRP A 279 4.20 -20.19 -6.61
CA TRP A 279 5.37 -20.59 -7.39
C TRP A 279 5.04 -21.47 -8.61
N PHE A 280 3.92 -22.20 -8.58
CA PHE A 280 3.52 -23.10 -9.67
C PHE A 280 2.59 -22.46 -10.71
N THR A 281 1.74 -21.52 -10.28
CA THR A 281 0.71 -20.92 -11.14
C THR A 281 0.99 -19.45 -11.47
N GLY A 282 2.04 -18.87 -10.87
CA GLY A 282 2.36 -17.47 -11.00
C GLY A 282 1.40 -16.55 -10.25
N ILE A 283 1.28 -15.33 -10.77
CA ILE A 283 0.34 -14.34 -10.28
C ILE A 283 -1.04 -14.55 -10.89
N ASN A 284 -2.06 -14.39 -10.06
CA ASN A 284 -3.44 -14.28 -10.47
C ASN A 284 -4.05 -13.08 -9.75
N ILE A 285 -4.77 -12.26 -10.51
CA ILE A 285 -5.49 -11.11 -9.99
C ILE A 285 -6.97 -11.24 -10.33
N ARG A 286 -7.81 -10.59 -9.53
CA ARG A 286 -9.23 -10.42 -9.86
C ARG A 286 -9.80 -9.14 -9.26
N ILE A 287 -10.94 -8.73 -9.80
CA ILE A 287 -11.74 -7.64 -9.23
C ILE A 287 -13.09 -8.20 -8.81
N ARG A 288 -13.49 -7.98 -7.55
CA ARG A 288 -14.84 -8.25 -7.05
C ARG A 288 -15.63 -6.97 -6.80
N SER A 289 -16.94 -7.01 -6.99
CA SER A 289 -17.86 -5.90 -6.71
C SER A 289 -18.64 -6.16 -5.42
N ILE A 290 -18.47 -5.31 -4.42
CA ILE A 290 -19.21 -5.41 -3.16
C ILE A 290 -20.12 -4.17 -3.04
N PRO A 291 -21.45 -4.33 -2.92
CA PRO A 291 -22.32 -3.18 -2.75
C PRO A 291 -22.04 -2.47 -1.42
N LEU A 292 -21.73 -1.17 -1.44
CA LEU A 292 -21.40 -0.39 -0.24
C LEU A 292 -22.49 -0.50 0.84
N LYS A 293 -23.76 -0.56 0.43
CA LYS A 293 -24.92 -0.68 1.32
C LYS A 293 -24.96 -1.96 2.17
N THR A 294 -24.20 -3.00 1.81
CA THR A 294 -24.10 -4.23 2.62
C THR A 294 -23.02 -4.14 3.68
N ILE A 295 -22.15 -3.12 3.61
CA ILE A 295 -21.09 -2.90 4.59
C ILE A 295 -21.69 -2.19 5.81
N ALA A 296 -21.62 -2.85 6.96
CA ALA A 296 -22.03 -2.32 8.25
C ALA A 296 -21.23 -3.00 9.37
N PRO A 297 -21.16 -2.42 10.58
CA PRO A 297 -20.53 -3.11 11.71
C PRO A 297 -21.12 -4.51 11.93
N GLY A 298 -20.26 -5.52 12.01
CA GLY A 298 -20.61 -6.93 12.18
C GLY A 298 -21.08 -7.67 10.93
N ALA A 299 -21.18 -6.99 9.77
CA ALA A 299 -21.57 -7.64 8.53
C ALA A 299 -20.45 -8.53 7.97
N VAL A 300 -20.82 -9.64 7.33
CA VAL A 300 -19.94 -10.41 6.43
C VAL A 300 -20.36 -10.09 5.00
N VAL A 301 -19.47 -9.47 4.23
CA VAL A 301 -19.76 -9.03 2.86
C VAL A 301 -19.07 -9.91 1.83
N ASP A 302 -19.73 -10.08 0.68
CA ASP A 302 -19.26 -10.85 -0.47
C ASP A 302 -19.81 -10.21 -1.75
N GLY A 303 -19.29 -10.62 -2.90
CA GLY A 303 -19.60 -9.99 -4.18
C GLY A 303 -19.15 -10.81 -5.40
N PRO A 304 -19.79 -10.63 -6.58
CA PRO A 304 -19.39 -11.33 -7.79
C PRO A 304 -18.01 -10.88 -8.27
N VAL A 305 -17.29 -11.81 -8.90
CA VAL A 305 -16.07 -11.53 -9.65
C VAL A 305 -16.44 -10.88 -10.99
N LEU A 306 -15.84 -9.72 -11.28
CA LEU A 306 -16.07 -8.96 -12.51
C LEU A 306 -15.00 -9.22 -13.58
N PHE A 307 -13.78 -9.52 -13.13
CA PHE A 307 -12.59 -9.67 -13.96
C PHE A 307 -11.59 -10.58 -13.27
N GLU A 308 -10.91 -11.40 -14.05
CA GLU A 308 -9.79 -12.24 -13.62
C GLU A 308 -8.71 -12.21 -14.69
N ALA A 309 -7.45 -12.23 -14.25
CA ALA A 309 -6.30 -12.33 -15.13
C ALA A 309 -5.15 -13.08 -14.44
N ASP A 310 -4.27 -13.63 -15.26
CA ASP A 310 -3.13 -14.45 -14.85
C ASP A 310 -1.93 -14.18 -15.77
N LEU A 311 -0.86 -14.97 -15.67
CA LEU A 311 0.34 -14.88 -16.51
C LEU A 311 0.09 -15.04 -18.02
N GLY A 312 -1.10 -15.43 -18.46
CA GLY A 312 -1.50 -15.39 -19.87
C GLY A 312 -1.75 -13.97 -20.40
N HIS A 313 -1.93 -13.02 -19.48
CA HIS A 313 -2.28 -11.63 -19.73
C HIS A 313 -1.14 -10.67 -19.34
N GLU A 314 -1.22 -9.42 -19.81
CA GLU A 314 -0.28 -8.35 -19.48
C GLU A 314 -0.56 -7.77 -18.08
N VAL A 315 -0.39 -8.61 -17.07
CA VAL A 315 -0.47 -8.27 -15.64
C VAL A 315 0.86 -8.51 -14.94
N ASP A 316 0.96 -7.96 -13.74
CA ASP A 316 2.09 -8.16 -12.81
C ASP A 316 1.54 -8.06 -11.38
N ASN A 317 2.37 -7.74 -10.38
CA ASN A 317 1.95 -7.51 -8.99
C ASN A 317 1.07 -6.26 -8.86
N MET A 318 -0.21 -6.38 -9.26
CA MET A 318 -1.15 -5.26 -9.24
C MET A 318 -1.51 -4.87 -7.79
N GLU A 319 -1.15 -3.64 -7.43
CA GLU A 319 -1.26 -3.11 -6.05
C GLU A 319 -1.93 -1.75 -5.98
N GLY A 320 -2.43 -1.21 -7.09
CA GLY A 320 -3.30 -0.04 -7.04
C GLY A 320 -4.42 -0.12 -8.07
N ILE A 321 -5.58 0.43 -7.69
CA ILE A 321 -6.74 0.60 -8.55
C ILE A 321 -7.43 1.92 -8.27
N ASP A 322 -7.81 2.65 -9.32
CA ASP A 322 -8.74 3.76 -9.19
C ASP A 322 -9.68 3.86 -10.40
N ALA A 323 -10.70 4.69 -10.29
CA ALA A 323 -11.73 4.85 -11.29
C ALA A 323 -12.06 6.32 -11.52
N HIS A 324 -12.37 6.66 -12.76
CA HIS A 324 -13.02 7.93 -13.11
C HIS A 324 -14.13 7.69 -14.13
N VAL A 325 -15.02 8.68 -14.27
CA VAL A 325 -16.07 8.67 -15.29
C VAL A 325 -15.61 9.58 -16.43
N THR A 326 -15.52 9.02 -17.64
CA THR A 326 -15.16 9.76 -18.85
C THR A 326 -16.23 10.78 -19.22
N ALA A 327 -15.91 11.72 -20.12
CA ALA A 327 -16.88 12.68 -20.65
C ALA A 327 -18.08 11.99 -21.35
N GLU A 328 -17.85 10.79 -21.88
CA GLU A 328 -18.84 9.95 -22.54
C GLU A 328 -19.68 9.11 -21.55
N GLY A 329 -19.39 9.18 -20.25
CA GLY A 329 -20.10 8.44 -19.20
C GLY A 329 -19.61 7.01 -18.99
N GLU A 330 -18.53 6.59 -19.66
CA GLU A 330 -17.88 5.30 -19.40
C GLU A 330 -17.14 5.34 -18.05
N THR A 331 -17.26 4.28 -17.25
CA THR A 331 -16.42 4.08 -16.05
C THR A 331 -15.07 3.51 -16.49
N MET A 332 -14.01 4.31 -16.40
CA MET A 332 -12.64 3.89 -16.70
C MET A 332 -11.94 3.47 -15.41
N LEU A 333 -11.51 2.22 -15.35
CA LEU A 333 -10.67 1.67 -14.30
C LEU A 333 -9.20 1.76 -14.71
N THR A 334 -8.37 2.24 -13.81
CA THR A 334 -6.91 2.26 -13.96
C THR A 334 -6.28 1.41 -12.87
N MET A 335 -5.40 0.49 -13.26
CA MET A 335 -4.64 -0.32 -12.32
C MET A 335 -3.14 -0.07 -12.48
N VAL A 336 -2.40 -0.14 -11.38
CA VAL A 336 -0.93 -0.05 -11.36
C VAL A 336 -0.34 -1.30 -10.72
N SER A 337 0.84 -1.71 -11.18
CA SER A 337 1.62 -2.76 -10.52
C SER A 337 2.88 -2.25 -9.85
N ASP A 338 3.23 -2.96 -8.80
CA ASP A 338 4.50 -2.89 -8.11
C ASP A 338 5.54 -3.79 -8.81
N ASP A 339 6.73 -3.24 -9.04
CA ASP A 339 7.88 -3.98 -9.57
C ASP A 339 8.77 -4.57 -8.47
N ASN A 340 8.49 -4.33 -7.19
CA ASN A 340 9.31 -4.71 -6.03
C ASN A 340 10.79 -4.27 -6.18
N PHE A 341 11.07 -3.26 -7.01
CA PHE A 341 12.43 -2.91 -7.46
C PHE A 341 13.22 -4.10 -8.05
N SER A 342 12.52 -5.07 -8.61
CA SER A 342 13.05 -6.32 -9.16
C SER A 342 13.09 -6.28 -10.68
N LEU A 343 14.16 -6.81 -11.27
CA LEU A 343 14.28 -6.94 -12.73
C LEU A 343 13.27 -7.93 -13.36
N LEU A 344 12.59 -8.73 -12.55
CA LEU A 344 11.63 -9.74 -13.01
C LEU A 344 10.21 -9.20 -13.13
N GLN A 345 9.89 -8.12 -12.43
CA GLN A 345 8.56 -7.53 -12.38
C GLN A 345 8.58 -6.18 -13.10
N ARG A 346 7.39 -5.70 -13.45
CA ARG A 346 7.21 -4.51 -14.26
C ARG A 346 6.29 -3.54 -13.56
N THR A 347 6.62 -2.25 -13.61
CA THR A 347 5.66 -1.19 -13.32
C THR A 347 4.72 -1.05 -14.53
N LEU A 348 3.47 -1.47 -14.36
CA LEU A 348 2.43 -1.39 -15.37
C LEU A 348 1.44 -0.31 -15.00
N LEU A 349 0.89 0.38 -16.00
CA LEU A 349 -0.30 1.21 -15.87
C LEU A 349 -1.31 0.73 -16.91
N LEU A 350 -2.45 0.21 -16.46
CA LEU A 350 -3.44 -0.45 -17.31
C LEU A 350 -4.80 0.22 -17.20
N GLN A 351 -5.49 0.41 -18.32
CA GLN A 351 -6.82 1.02 -18.38
C GLN A 351 -7.85 0.11 -19.03
N PHE A 352 -9.01 0.03 -18.37
CA PHE A 352 -10.15 -0.76 -18.81
C PHE A 352 -11.43 0.03 -18.66
N THR A 353 -12.34 -0.07 -19.63
CA THR A 353 -13.72 0.35 -19.43
C THR A 353 -14.47 -0.76 -18.70
N LEU A 354 -15.15 -0.43 -17.60
CA LEU A 354 -16.11 -1.31 -16.95
C LEU A 354 -17.42 -1.31 -17.75
N VAL A 355 -17.87 -2.48 -18.18
CA VAL A 355 -19.09 -2.69 -18.97
C VAL A 355 -20.07 -3.59 -18.25
N GLU A 356 -21.32 -3.62 -18.73
CA GLU A 356 -22.36 -4.50 -18.18
C GLU A 356 -22.13 -5.99 -18.42
#